data_AF-Q24D70-F1
#
_entry.id   AF-Q24D70-F1
#
_cell.length_a   1.000
_cell.length_b   1.000
_cell.length_c   1.000
_cell.angle_alpha   90.00
_cell.angle_beta   90.00
_cell.angle_gamma   90.00
#
_symmetry.space_group_name_H-M   'P 1'
#
loop_
_entity.id
_entity.type
_entity.pdbx_description
1 polymer ?
#
loop_
_entity_poly.entity_id
_entity_poly.type
_entity_poly.pdbx_seq_one_letter_code
_entity_poly.pdbx_strand_id
1 'polypeptide(L)'
;MSENKANQLEKDYGIELVDSSEIQLKKKYDNYKYKKLAFHERILTFRFWKYIIFIFLWLISLKLIEKYTGFGSMFLIASILVLIFTNLSHKERKEGELSAYSIFNEGAKRILGDNPEQFMAQFGINRNRDDQNGEEEIKKNKKVVDLQIPKDSKEWMKQISKMGNKPCYCGSDKKYKKCCYYRELRQQQESQDYKKRQQDQQYKEAIYSDED
;
A
#
# COMPACT_ATOMS: atom_id res chain seq x y z
N MET A 1 45.19 -41.63 37.02
CA MET A 1 45.63 -40.84 38.21
C MET A 1 45.53 -39.32 38.00
N SER A 2 45.33 -38.82 36.78
CA SER A 2 45.17 -37.38 36.48
C SER A 2 43.76 -36.83 36.73
N GLU A 3 42.71 -37.63 36.56
CA GLU A 3 41.30 -37.18 36.69
C GLU A 3 40.93 -36.73 38.11
N ASN A 4 41.49 -37.37 39.14
CA ASN A 4 41.15 -37.04 40.54
C ASN A 4 41.67 -35.66 40.98
N LYS A 5 42.71 -35.12 40.35
CA LYS A 5 43.24 -33.79 40.69
C LYS A 5 42.39 -32.66 40.12
N ALA A 6 41.79 -32.86 38.95
CA ALA A 6 40.95 -31.84 38.30
C ALA A 6 39.65 -31.59 39.09
N ASN A 7 38.98 -32.66 39.51
CA ASN A 7 37.73 -32.60 40.29
C ASN A 7 37.91 -32.01 41.70
N GLN A 8 39.13 -32.01 42.23
CA GLN A 8 39.44 -31.46 43.56
C GLN A 8 39.66 -29.94 43.49
N LEU A 9 40.28 -29.46 42.42
CA LEU A 9 40.48 -28.02 42.16
C LEU A 9 39.18 -27.28 41.88
N GLU A 10 38.21 -27.92 41.20
CA GLU A 10 36.91 -27.32 40.90
C GLU A 10 36.09 -27.05 42.17
N LYS A 11 36.18 -27.94 43.17
CA LYS A 11 35.48 -27.80 44.46
C LYS A 11 36.10 -26.75 45.39
N ASP A 12 37.43 -26.64 45.40
CA ASP A 12 38.13 -25.73 46.33
C ASP A 12 38.09 -24.26 45.87
N TYR A 13 38.00 -24.02 44.55
CA TYR A 13 38.11 -22.66 43.99
C TYR A 13 36.89 -22.21 43.18
N GLY A 14 35.90 -23.08 42.95
CA GLY A 14 34.70 -22.75 42.17
C GLY A 14 34.99 -22.42 40.70
N ILE A 15 36.11 -22.91 40.17
CA ILE A 15 36.55 -22.63 38.81
C ILE A 15 36.09 -23.77 37.90
N GLU A 16 35.06 -23.52 37.11
CA GLU A 16 34.60 -24.42 36.05
C GLU A 16 35.69 -24.51 34.98
N LEU A 17 36.26 -25.70 34.78
CA LEU A 17 37.28 -25.95 33.78
C LEU A 17 36.63 -25.94 32.41
N VAL A 18 36.62 -24.78 31.75
CA VAL A 18 36.16 -24.65 30.36
C VAL A 18 36.91 -25.64 29.49
N ASP A 19 36.17 -26.54 28.85
CA ASP A 19 36.74 -27.56 27.98
C ASP A 19 37.51 -26.89 26.82
N SER A 20 38.73 -27.35 26.59
CA SER A 20 39.61 -26.87 25.52
C SER A 20 38.95 -26.96 24.14
N SER A 21 37.98 -27.88 23.98
CA SER A 21 37.17 -28.02 22.77
C SER A 21 36.28 -26.79 22.49
N GLU A 22 35.66 -26.19 23.52
CA GLU A 22 34.80 -25.01 23.40
C GLU A 22 35.59 -23.76 23.00
N ILE A 23 36.79 -23.61 23.56
CA ILE A 23 37.71 -22.52 23.23
C ILE A 23 38.11 -22.59 21.74
N GLN A 24 38.33 -23.79 21.20
CA GLN A 24 38.63 -23.97 19.78
C GLN A 24 37.43 -23.67 18.87
N LEU A 25 36.21 -24.05 19.28
CA LEU A 25 35.00 -23.73 18.54
C LEU A 25 34.74 -22.23 18.49
N LYS A 26 34.90 -21.53 19.61
CA LYS A 26 34.76 -20.07 19.69
C LYS A 26 35.75 -19.35 18.76
N LYS A 27 37.02 -19.75 18.78
CA LYS A 27 38.05 -19.21 17.86
C LYS A 27 37.70 -19.43 16.38
N LYS A 28 37.16 -20.60 16.01
CA LYS A 28 36.71 -20.88 14.64
C LYS A 28 35.51 -20.00 14.25
N TYR A 29 34.53 -19.86 15.14
CA TYR A 29 33.36 -19.01 14.93
C TYR A 29 33.76 -17.54 14.74
N ASP A 30 34.62 -17.02 15.61
CA ASP A 30 35.12 -15.66 15.53
C ASP A 30 35.89 -15.44 14.22
N ASN A 31 36.79 -16.35 13.85
CA ASN A 31 37.52 -16.27 12.58
C ASN A 31 36.59 -16.25 11.36
N TYR A 32 35.56 -17.09 11.36
CA TYR A 32 34.53 -17.08 10.31
C TYR A 32 33.77 -15.75 10.27
N LYS A 33 33.38 -15.21 11.43
CA LYS A 33 32.68 -13.92 11.55
C LYS A 33 33.53 -12.77 11.01
N TYR A 34 34.81 -12.69 11.40
CA TYR A 34 35.74 -11.66 10.90
C TYR A 34 35.96 -11.77 9.39
N LYS A 35 36.12 -12.98 8.85
CA LYS A 35 36.25 -13.18 7.40
C LYS A 35 34.99 -12.75 6.65
N LYS A 36 33.80 -13.05 7.19
CA LYS A 36 32.52 -12.66 6.61
C LYS A 36 32.33 -11.14 6.60
N LEU A 37 32.68 -10.46 7.70
CA LEU A 37 32.65 -9.00 7.80
C LEU A 37 33.61 -8.35 6.81
N ALA A 38 34.87 -8.79 6.76
CA ALA A 38 35.86 -8.27 5.82
C ALA A 38 35.46 -8.50 4.35
N PHE A 39 34.77 -9.61 4.05
CA PHE A 39 34.23 -9.89 2.71
C PHE A 39 33.11 -8.90 2.34
N HIS A 40 32.19 -8.62 3.26
CA HIS A 40 31.14 -7.62 3.04
C HIS A 40 31.72 -6.22 2.82
N GLU A 41 32.72 -5.81 3.59
CA GLU A 41 33.41 -4.53 3.42
C GLU A 41 34.06 -4.40 2.03
N ARG A 42 34.72 -5.46 1.56
CA ARG A 42 35.30 -5.48 0.20
C ARG A 42 34.26 -5.38 -0.91
N ILE A 43 33.10 -6.02 -0.74
CA ILE A 43 32.00 -5.91 -1.72
C ILE A 43 31.41 -4.51 -1.72
N LEU A 44 31.21 -3.92 -0.53
CA LEU A 44 30.67 -2.57 -0.38
C LEU A 44 31.60 -1.54 -1.03
N THR A 45 32.91 -1.62 -0.77
CA THR A 45 33.89 -0.72 -1.38
C THR A 45 33.95 -0.88 -2.89
N PHE A 46 33.91 -2.11 -3.41
CA PHE A 46 33.88 -2.34 -4.86
C PHE A 46 32.62 -1.76 -5.53
N ARG A 47 31.44 -1.95 -4.92
CA ARG A 47 30.18 -1.37 -5.41
C ARG A 47 30.25 0.16 -5.41
N PHE A 48 30.76 0.76 -4.34
CA PHE A 48 30.95 2.20 -4.22
C PHE A 48 31.87 2.75 -5.31
N TRP A 49 33.03 2.10 -5.53
CA TRP A 49 33.99 2.51 -6.55
C TRP A 49 33.42 2.43 -7.97
N LYS A 50 32.62 1.40 -8.25
CA LYS A 50 31.89 1.30 -9.51
C LYS A 50 31.00 2.53 -9.74
N TYR A 51 30.22 2.96 -8.75
CA TYR A 51 29.37 4.14 -8.88
C TYR A 51 30.16 5.43 -9.09
N ILE A 52 31.29 5.58 -8.37
CA ILE A 52 32.20 6.71 -8.58
C ILE A 52 32.67 6.79 -10.04
N ILE A 53 33.15 5.67 -10.59
CA ILE A 53 33.61 5.62 -11.99
C ILE A 53 32.48 6.00 -12.96
N PHE A 54 31.26 5.49 -12.73
CA PHE A 54 30.10 5.85 -13.56
C PHE A 54 29.79 7.35 -13.50
N ILE A 55 29.85 7.97 -12.32
CA ILE A 55 29.62 9.42 -12.16
C ILE A 55 30.69 10.22 -12.90
N PHE A 56 31.96 9.83 -12.79
CA PHE A 56 33.04 10.50 -13.52
C PHE A 56 32.86 10.39 -15.04
N LEU A 57 32.55 9.20 -15.56
CA LEU A 57 32.27 9.00 -16.98
C LEU A 57 31.07 9.83 -17.46
N TRP A 58 30.02 9.93 -16.64
CA TRP A 58 28.85 10.75 -16.93
C TRP A 58 29.19 12.24 -16.99
N LEU A 59 30.01 12.75 -16.06
CA LEU A 59 30.48 14.15 -16.06
C LEU A 59 31.35 14.48 -17.28
N ILE A 60 32.26 13.56 -17.65
CA ILE A 60 33.09 13.70 -18.86
C ILE A 60 32.20 13.75 -20.11
N SER A 61 31.19 12.87 -20.19
CA SER A 61 30.24 12.84 -21.32
C SER A 61 29.46 14.14 -21.42
N LEU A 62 29.00 14.68 -20.29
CA LEU A 62 28.29 15.97 -20.24
C LEU A 62 29.17 17.11 -20.79
N LYS A 63 30.44 17.18 -20.37
CA LYS A 63 31.39 18.19 -20.84
C LYS A 63 31.72 18.06 -22.34
N LEU A 64 31.83 16.83 -22.85
CA LEU A 64 32.05 16.58 -24.27
C LEU A 64 30.84 17.02 -25.09
N ILE A 65 29.62 16.66 -24.69
CA ILE A 65 28.39 17.03 -25.39
C ILE A 65 28.20 18.54 -25.40
N GLU A 66 28.42 19.20 -24.26
CA GLU A 66 28.39 20.66 -24.14
C GLU A 66 29.38 21.31 -25.13
N LYS A 67 30.63 20.81 -25.19
CA LYS A 67 31.67 21.35 -26.07
C LYS A 67 31.38 21.17 -27.56
N TYR A 68 30.91 19.99 -27.98
CA TYR A 68 30.77 19.66 -29.41
C TYR A 68 29.41 19.99 -30.01
N THR A 69 28.35 20.03 -29.19
CA THR A 69 26.98 20.21 -29.68
C THR A 69 26.29 21.43 -29.10
N GLY A 70 26.81 21.99 -27.99
CA GLY A 70 26.13 23.06 -27.23
C GLY A 70 24.89 22.60 -26.45
N PHE A 71 24.46 21.35 -26.58
CA PHE A 71 23.25 20.80 -25.97
C PHE A 71 23.49 20.10 -24.62
N GLY A 72 24.40 20.62 -23.79
CA GLY A 72 24.69 20.03 -22.47
C GLY A 72 23.46 19.96 -21.55
N SER A 73 22.58 20.97 -21.63
CA SER A 73 21.32 21.01 -20.86
C SER A 73 20.35 19.89 -21.23
N MET A 74 20.22 19.55 -22.52
CA MET A 74 19.35 18.46 -22.97
C MET A 74 19.85 17.10 -22.47
N PHE A 75 21.17 16.88 -22.50
CA PHE A 75 21.76 15.67 -21.93
C PHE A 75 21.50 15.57 -20.43
N LEU A 76 21.65 16.67 -19.69
CA LEU A 76 21.37 16.72 -18.26
C LEU A 76 19.89 16.41 -17.97
N ILE A 77 18.95 17.05 -18.67
CA ILE A 77 17.51 16.79 -18.49
C ILE A 77 17.17 15.33 -18.79
N ALA A 78 17.65 14.79 -19.93
CA ALA A 78 17.42 13.40 -20.29
C ALA A 78 17.99 12.43 -19.25
N SER A 79 19.19 12.72 -18.72
CA SER A 79 19.81 11.89 -17.69
C SER A 79 19.04 11.92 -16.36
N ILE A 80 18.50 13.07 -15.96
CA ILE A 80 17.65 13.18 -14.76
C ILE A 80 16.37 12.38 -14.95
N LEU A 81 15.75 12.46 -16.13
CA LEU A 81 14.55 11.66 -16.43
C LEU A 81 14.85 10.17 -16.33
N VAL A 82 15.95 9.69 -16.93
CA VAL A 82 16.39 8.30 -16.80
C VAL A 82 16.65 7.94 -15.33
N LEU A 83 17.29 8.82 -14.56
CA LEU A 83 17.55 8.59 -13.14
C LEU A 83 16.25 8.48 -12.34
N ILE A 84 15.27 9.33 -12.60
CA ILE A 84 13.94 9.27 -11.98
C ILE A 84 13.31 7.92 -12.32
N PHE A 85 13.19 7.57 -13.60
CA PHE A 85 12.55 6.31 -14.00
C PHE A 85 13.26 5.06 -13.48
N THR A 86 14.59 5.07 -13.39
CA THR A 86 15.35 3.95 -12.82
C THR A 86 15.30 3.90 -11.29
N ASN A 87 15.02 5.04 -10.63
CA ASN A 87 14.82 5.11 -9.19
C ASN A 87 13.37 4.80 -8.77
N LEU A 88 12.39 4.94 -9.68
CA LEU A 88 11.02 4.50 -9.43
C LEU A 88 11.01 2.99 -9.18
N SER A 89 10.76 2.62 -7.93
CA SER A 89 10.59 1.22 -7.55
C SER A 89 9.33 0.65 -8.24
N HIS A 90 9.54 -0.23 -9.22
CA HIS A 90 8.47 -1.03 -9.83
C HIS A 90 8.05 -2.23 -8.98
N LYS A 91 8.61 -2.39 -7.79
CA LYS A 91 8.16 -3.44 -6.87
C LYS A 91 6.78 -3.07 -6.36
N GLU A 92 5.91 -4.07 -6.33
CA GLU A 92 4.71 -4.04 -5.49
C GLU A 92 5.16 -3.64 -4.09
N ARG A 93 4.68 -2.47 -3.64
CA ARG A 93 4.96 -1.99 -2.28
C ARG A 93 4.54 -3.08 -1.30
N LYS A 94 5.25 -3.22 -0.18
CA LYS A 94 4.82 -4.16 0.85
C LYS A 94 3.61 -3.59 1.60
N GLU A 95 2.80 -4.48 2.18
CA GLU A 95 1.73 -4.06 3.08
C GLU A 95 2.36 -3.33 4.29
N GLY A 96 1.88 -2.11 4.57
CA GLY A 96 2.41 -1.26 5.65
C GLY A 96 3.54 -0.30 5.26
N GLU A 97 4.04 -0.30 4.02
CA GLU A 97 4.95 0.75 3.55
C GLU A 97 4.19 2.07 3.34
N LEU A 98 4.64 3.12 4.05
CA LEU A 98 4.09 4.46 3.96
C LEU A 98 4.22 4.98 2.53
N SER A 99 3.09 5.18 1.86
CA SER A 99 3.02 6.01 0.65
C SER A 99 3.05 7.49 1.03
N ALA A 100 3.55 8.35 0.14
CA ALA A 100 3.50 9.80 0.34
C ALA A 100 2.07 10.33 0.57
N TYR A 101 1.07 9.60 0.06
CA TYR A 101 -0.34 9.98 0.16
C TYR A 101 -1.07 9.36 1.37
N SER A 102 -0.46 8.41 2.08
CA SER A 102 -1.07 7.82 3.30
C SER A 102 -1.18 8.79 4.46
N ILE A 103 -0.50 9.95 4.40
CA ILE A 103 -0.68 11.02 5.40
C ILE A 103 -2.10 11.61 5.37
N PHE A 104 -2.80 11.48 4.24
CA PHE A 104 -4.17 11.96 4.06
C PHE A 104 -5.21 10.87 4.36
N ASN A 105 -4.79 9.66 4.75
CA ASN A 105 -5.70 8.54 5.02
C ASN A 105 -5.56 8.08 6.48
N GLU A 106 -6.67 8.05 7.22
CA GLU A 106 -6.65 7.66 8.63
C GLU A 106 -6.08 6.23 8.80
N GLY A 107 -5.02 6.12 9.61
CA GLY A 107 -4.30 4.86 9.83
C GLY A 107 -3.32 4.48 8.70
N ALA A 108 -2.89 5.44 7.87
CA ALA A 108 -1.90 5.24 6.80
C ALA A 108 -2.25 4.11 5.82
N LYS A 109 -3.55 3.83 5.67
CA LYS A 109 -4.03 2.76 4.80
C LYS A 109 -3.84 3.14 3.34
N ARG A 110 -3.60 2.15 2.48
CA ARG A 110 -3.55 2.39 1.03
C ARG A 110 -4.86 3.00 0.55
N ILE A 111 -4.73 3.93 -0.39
CA ILE A 111 -5.88 4.56 -1.02
C ILE A 111 -6.52 3.52 -1.95
N LEU A 112 -7.85 3.46 -1.91
CA LEU A 112 -8.62 2.59 -2.78
C LEU A 112 -8.43 3.01 -4.24
N GLY A 113 -7.76 2.18 -5.04
CA GLY A 113 -7.40 2.49 -6.43
C GLY A 113 -5.94 2.16 -6.79
N ASP A 114 -5.06 1.99 -5.80
CA ASP A 114 -3.65 1.60 -6.01
C ASP A 114 -3.52 0.13 -6.46
N ASN A 115 -4.55 -0.69 -6.22
CA ASN A 115 -4.69 -2.03 -6.77
C ASN A 115 -6.01 -2.12 -7.57
N PRO A 116 -5.95 -2.24 -8.92
CA PRO A 116 -7.14 -2.29 -9.76
C PRO A 116 -8.03 -3.50 -9.44
N GLU A 117 -7.46 -4.58 -8.89
CA GLU A 117 -8.19 -5.78 -8.51
C GLU A 117 -9.06 -5.55 -7.25
N GLN A 118 -8.52 -4.87 -6.24
CA GLN A 118 -9.28 -4.49 -5.04
C GLN A 118 -10.37 -3.45 -5.37
N PHE A 119 -10.08 -2.52 -6.28
CA PHE A 119 -11.06 -1.58 -6.79
C PHE A 119 -12.21 -2.33 -7.48
N MET A 120 -11.91 -3.23 -8.42
CA MET A 120 -12.95 -3.99 -9.13
C MET A 120 -13.77 -4.90 -8.21
N ALA A 121 -13.14 -5.54 -7.22
CA ALA A 121 -13.82 -6.36 -6.22
C ALA A 121 -14.77 -5.55 -5.32
N GLN A 122 -14.38 -4.33 -4.92
CA GLN A 122 -15.22 -3.45 -4.09
C GLN A 122 -16.41 -2.88 -4.86
N PHE A 123 -16.25 -2.56 -6.16
CA PHE A 123 -17.34 -2.09 -7.01
C PHE A 123 -18.18 -3.22 -7.61
N GLY A 124 -17.88 -4.48 -7.28
CA GLY A 124 -18.63 -5.64 -7.77
C GLY A 124 -18.59 -5.78 -9.30
N ILE A 125 -17.55 -5.22 -9.95
CA ILE A 125 -17.32 -5.39 -11.39
C ILE A 125 -16.70 -6.77 -11.57
N ASN A 126 -17.54 -7.79 -11.39
CA ASN A 126 -17.20 -9.17 -11.67
C ASN A 126 -17.11 -9.31 -13.19
N ARG A 127 -15.90 -9.41 -13.74
CA ARG A 127 -15.74 -9.97 -15.08
C ARG A 127 -16.08 -11.45 -14.91
N ASN A 128 -17.26 -11.86 -15.39
CA ASN A 128 -17.66 -13.26 -15.44
C ASN A 128 -16.51 -14.08 -16.03
N ARG A 129 -15.73 -14.70 -15.15
CA ARG A 129 -14.93 -15.87 -15.44
C ARG A 129 -15.68 -16.99 -14.73
N ASP A 130 -16.33 -17.80 -15.55
CA ASP A 130 -16.93 -19.05 -15.15
C ASP A 130 -15.81 -19.95 -14.62
N ASP A 131 -15.57 -19.93 -13.32
CA ASP A 131 -14.71 -20.93 -12.67
C ASP A 131 -15.38 -21.34 -11.36
N GLN A 132 -16.01 -22.52 -11.39
CA GLN A 132 -16.86 -23.07 -10.33
C GLN A 132 -16.09 -23.65 -9.15
N ASN A 133 -14.79 -23.39 -9.00
CA ASN A 133 -13.92 -24.12 -8.07
C ASN A 133 -13.25 -23.25 -7.00
N GLY A 134 -13.98 -22.34 -6.34
CA GLY A 134 -13.37 -21.45 -5.33
C GLY A 134 -14.26 -20.96 -4.20
N GLU A 135 -15.45 -21.53 -3.98
CA GLU A 135 -16.41 -21.00 -3.00
C GLU A 135 -16.06 -21.28 -1.52
N GLU A 136 -15.07 -22.11 -1.21
CA GLU A 136 -14.85 -22.55 0.17
C GLU A 136 -13.84 -21.74 0.98
N GLU A 137 -12.87 -21.03 0.36
CA GLU A 137 -11.80 -20.39 1.15
C GLU A 137 -12.07 -18.93 1.57
N ILE A 138 -13.02 -18.22 0.96
CA ILE A 138 -13.24 -16.78 1.22
C ILE A 138 -14.11 -16.51 2.47
N LYS A 139 -14.73 -17.54 3.08
CA LYS A 139 -15.63 -17.33 4.22
C LYS A 139 -14.94 -17.05 5.56
N LYS A 140 -13.63 -17.26 5.70
CA LYS A 140 -12.97 -17.21 7.02
C LYS A 140 -12.41 -15.84 7.47
N ASN A 141 -12.24 -14.87 6.58
CA ASN A 141 -11.61 -13.58 6.96
C ASN A 141 -12.39 -12.33 6.56
N LYS A 142 -13.68 -12.46 6.31
CA LYS A 142 -14.56 -11.32 6.06
C LYS A 142 -15.03 -10.75 7.40
N LYS A 143 -14.24 -9.86 8.01
CA LYS A 143 -14.82 -8.84 8.89
C LYS A 143 -15.54 -7.87 7.97
N VAL A 144 -16.75 -8.27 7.57
CA VAL A 144 -17.70 -7.41 6.87
C VAL A 144 -17.91 -6.24 7.82
N VAL A 145 -17.28 -5.10 7.54
CA VAL A 145 -17.88 -3.85 7.98
C VAL A 145 -19.18 -3.82 7.21
N ASP A 146 -20.25 -4.19 7.90
CA ASP A 146 -21.61 -4.14 7.40
C ASP A 146 -21.90 -2.65 7.23
N LEU A 147 -21.45 -2.09 6.10
CA LEU A 147 -22.04 -0.86 5.61
C LEU A 147 -23.48 -1.26 5.38
N GLN A 148 -24.34 -0.83 6.31
CA GLN A 148 -25.78 -0.92 6.19
C GLN A 148 -26.17 -0.02 5.02
N ILE A 149 -25.94 -0.51 3.81
CA ILE A 149 -26.59 -0.03 2.61
C ILE A 149 -28.08 -0.20 2.93
N PRO A 150 -28.86 0.88 3.03
CA PRO A 150 -30.28 0.76 3.32
C PRO A 150 -30.85 -0.25 2.32
N LYS A 151 -31.50 -1.32 2.81
CA LYS A 151 -32.05 -2.39 1.95
C LYS A 151 -32.85 -1.81 0.78
N ASP A 152 -33.49 -0.67 1.01
CA ASP A 152 -34.19 0.14 0.02
C ASP A 152 -33.37 0.52 -1.21
N SER A 153 -32.09 0.87 -1.08
CA SER A 153 -31.32 1.44 -2.20
C SER A 153 -31.05 0.43 -3.34
N LYS A 154 -30.73 -0.83 -2.99
CA LYS A 154 -30.56 -1.91 -3.98
C LYS A 154 -31.89 -2.33 -4.61
N GLU A 155 -32.97 -2.30 -3.85
CA GLU A 155 -34.31 -2.65 -4.32
C GLU A 155 -34.87 -1.55 -5.23
N TRP A 156 -34.67 -0.29 -4.87
CA TRP A 156 -34.98 0.90 -5.67
C TRP A 156 -34.23 0.91 -7.01
N MET A 157 -32.93 0.58 -7.01
CA MET A 157 -32.16 0.45 -8.26
C MET A 157 -32.71 -0.64 -9.20
N LYS A 158 -33.21 -1.76 -8.64
CA LYS A 158 -33.89 -2.80 -9.43
C LYS A 158 -35.27 -2.37 -9.95
N GLN A 159 -35.99 -1.52 -9.23
CA GLN A 159 -37.29 -1.01 -9.68
C GLN A 159 -37.15 0.03 -10.80
N ILE A 160 -36.14 0.91 -10.71
CA ILE A 160 -35.86 1.90 -11.76
C ILE A 160 -35.44 1.25 -13.07
N SER A 161 -34.61 0.20 -13.02
CA SER A 161 -34.20 -0.52 -14.23
C SER A 161 -35.37 -1.21 -14.94
N LYS A 162 -36.40 -1.64 -14.18
CA LYS A 162 -37.63 -2.22 -14.72
C LYS A 162 -38.62 -1.18 -15.28
N MET A 163 -38.66 0.03 -14.73
CA MET A 163 -39.62 1.06 -15.14
C MET A 163 -39.08 2.06 -16.17
N GLY A 164 -37.76 2.24 -16.28
CA GLY A 164 -37.16 3.28 -17.12
C GLY A 164 -37.56 3.24 -18.60
N ASN A 165 -37.76 2.03 -19.16
CA ASN A 165 -38.13 1.86 -20.57
C ASN A 165 -39.64 1.72 -20.83
N LYS A 166 -40.49 1.66 -19.79
CA LYS A 166 -41.95 1.59 -19.92
C LYS A 166 -42.53 2.95 -20.33
N PRO A 167 -43.70 3.00 -20.99
CA PRO A 167 -44.38 4.27 -21.25
C PRO A 167 -44.67 4.99 -19.94
N CYS A 168 -44.52 6.32 -19.96
CA CYS A 168 -44.70 7.14 -18.77
C CYS A 168 -46.19 7.21 -18.37
N TYR A 169 -46.48 7.09 -17.07
CA TYR A 169 -47.85 7.11 -16.54
C TYR A 169 -48.58 8.44 -16.73
N CYS A 170 -47.88 9.51 -17.11
CA CYS A 170 -48.48 10.81 -17.39
C CYS A 170 -49.16 10.89 -18.77
N GLY A 171 -49.19 9.79 -19.53
CA GLY A 171 -49.86 9.72 -20.83
C GLY A 171 -49.12 10.43 -21.97
N SER A 172 -47.83 10.72 -21.81
CA SER A 172 -47.05 11.49 -22.79
C SER A 172 -46.47 10.66 -23.95
N ASP A 173 -46.82 9.37 -24.05
CA ASP A 173 -46.24 8.35 -24.96
C ASP A 173 -44.71 8.21 -24.96
N LYS A 174 -44.02 8.97 -24.12
CA LYS A 174 -42.56 8.92 -23.94
C LYS A 174 -42.20 7.85 -22.91
N LYS A 175 -41.00 7.27 -23.03
CA LYS A 175 -40.42 6.39 -22.01
C LYS A 175 -40.33 7.13 -20.67
N TYR A 176 -40.65 6.48 -19.56
CA TYR A 176 -40.66 7.09 -18.22
C TYR A 176 -39.34 7.79 -17.87
N LYS A 177 -38.19 7.18 -18.19
CA LYS A 177 -36.86 7.79 -17.97
C LYS A 177 -36.61 9.10 -18.74
N LYS A 178 -37.36 9.35 -19.81
CA LYS A 178 -37.29 10.58 -20.63
C LYS A 178 -38.42 11.58 -20.31
N CYS A 179 -39.26 11.29 -19.31
CA CYS A 179 -40.41 12.12 -18.96
C CYS A 179 -40.43 12.42 -17.45
N CYS A 180 -41.32 11.81 -16.67
CA CYS A 180 -41.52 12.17 -15.27
C CYS A 180 -40.37 11.77 -14.34
N TYR A 181 -39.46 10.89 -14.78
CA TYR A 181 -38.31 10.44 -13.99
C TYR A 181 -37.47 11.59 -13.42
N TYR A 182 -37.07 12.57 -14.24
CA TYR A 182 -36.26 13.69 -13.78
C TYR A 182 -37.01 14.67 -12.85
N ARG A 183 -38.34 14.71 -12.96
CA ARG A 183 -39.17 15.50 -12.04
C ARG A 183 -39.18 14.85 -10.65
N GLU A 184 -39.39 13.54 -10.59
CA GLU A 184 -39.37 12.79 -9.34
C GLU A 184 -37.97 12.76 -8.71
N LEU A 185 -36.92 12.64 -9.53
CA LEU A 185 -35.55 12.67 -9.04
C LEU A 185 -35.22 13.99 -8.34
N ARG A 186 -35.68 15.12 -8.90
CA ARG A 186 -35.51 16.44 -8.26
C ARG A 186 -36.28 16.54 -6.95
N GLN A 187 -37.53 16.08 -6.90
CA GLN A 187 -38.32 16.06 -5.67
C GLN A 187 -37.64 15.21 -4.58
N GLN A 188 -37.03 14.09 -4.94
CA GLN A 188 -36.27 13.26 -3.99
C GLN A 188 -35.05 13.99 -3.46
N GLN A 189 -34.26 14.62 -4.34
CA GLN A 189 -33.08 15.40 -3.93
C GLN A 189 -33.46 16.55 -3.00
N GLU A 190 -34.49 17.33 -3.36
CA GLU A 190 -35.01 18.43 -2.52
C GLU A 190 -35.46 17.92 -1.14
N SER A 191 -36.13 16.76 -1.09
CA SER A 191 -36.56 16.16 0.18
C SER A 191 -35.37 15.70 1.05
N GLN A 192 -34.29 15.21 0.44
CA GLN A 192 -33.08 14.80 1.14
C GLN A 192 -32.31 16.02 1.66
N ASP A 193 -32.17 17.06 0.83
CA ASP A 193 -31.53 18.31 1.22
C ASP A 193 -32.27 18.99 2.37
N TYR A 194 -33.61 18.95 2.35
CA TYR A 194 -34.42 19.44 3.46
C TYR A 194 -34.14 18.67 4.75
N LYS A 195 -34.12 17.32 4.71
CA LYS A 195 -33.80 16.49 5.88
C LYS A 195 -32.40 16.76 6.42
N LYS A 196 -31.42 16.94 5.53
CA LYS A 196 -30.04 17.26 5.92
C LYS A 196 -29.97 18.61 6.64
N ARG A 197 -30.64 19.65 6.11
CA ARG A 197 -30.71 20.97 6.77
C ARG A 197 -31.32 20.88 8.17
N GLN A 198 -32.37 20.07 8.35
CA GLN A 198 -32.99 19.85 9.65
C GLN A 198 -32.03 19.16 10.64
N GLN A 199 -31.29 18.13 10.18
CA GLN A 199 -30.26 17.49 11.00
C GLN A 199 -29.13 18.45 11.39
N ASP A 200 -28.66 19.27 10.44
CA ASP A 200 -27.62 20.26 10.70
C ASP A 200 -28.07 21.32 11.71
N GLN A 201 -29.36 21.71 11.69
CA GLN A 201 -29.95 22.62 12.68
C GLN A 201 -30.00 21.97 14.07
N GLN A 202 -30.51 20.74 14.17
CA GLN A 202 -30.56 19.99 15.42
C GLN A 202 -29.17 19.79 16.03
N TYR A 203 -28.17 19.49 15.19
CA TYR A 203 -26.79 19.33 15.65
C TYR A 203 -26.20 20.63 16.21
N LYS A 204 -26.47 21.76 15.54
CA LYS A 204 -26.04 23.08 16.05
C LYS A 204 -26.71 23.40 17.38
N GLU A 205 -28.02 23.18 17.50
CA GLU A 205 -28.74 23.39 18.76
C GLU A 205 -28.17 22.52 19.90
N ALA A 206 -27.82 21.26 19.62
CA ALA A 206 -27.21 20.36 20.60
C ALA A 206 -25.82 20.83 21.06
N ILE A 207 -24.99 21.39 20.18
CA ILE A 207 -23.68 21.93 20.56
C ILE A 207 -23.83 23.12 21.51
N TYR A 208 -24.74 24.05 21.19
CA TYR A 208 -24.92 25.25 22.01
C TYR A 208 -25.59 24.96 23.36
N SER A 209 -26.31 23.85 23.52
CA SER A 209 -26.89 23.44 24.82
C SER A 209 -25.88 22.82 25.80
N ASP A 210 -24.68 22.44 25.34
CA ASP A 210 -23.64 21.84 26.18
C ASP A 210 -22.63 22.89 26.74
N GLU A 211 -22.73 24.15 26.30
CA GLU A 211 -21.83 25.25 26.72
C GLU A 211 -22.38 26.10 27.90
N ASP A 212 -23.63 25.87 28.33
CA ASP A 212 -24.29 26.50 29.50
C ASP A 212 -24.37 25.54 30.71
#